data_AF-A0A1X7SGC2-F1
#
_entry.id   AF-A0A1X7SGC2-F1
#
_cell.length_a   1.000
_cell.length_b   1.000
_cell.length_c   1.000
_cell.angle_alpha   90.00
_cell.angle_beta   90.00
_cell.angle_gamma   90.00
#
_symmetry.space_group_name_H-M   'P 1'
#
loop_
_entity.id
_entity.type
_entity.pdbx_description
1 polymer ?
#
loop_
_entity_poly.entity_id
_entity_poly.type
_entity_poly.pdbx_seq_one_letter_code
_entity_poly.pdbx_strand_id
1 'polypeptide(L)'
;MSYGRMIYHVGKIIKRISPPLEEMKELISCCSADLRLKAEQCNDISGILRLIQNECSLTDIELLHSIVEEMNIAEADEYIEMYKTKLKEFCKSLSISLCLKERFASIPHLQCETVTFVLDWEPEEHVLKDIEDLLAKASGKLLKIEYVKRTTSISVTCSFPFSDVGFTVLRMIENIHILMGQGLKKLTIGNLTLWRRQDVRQKELKEKDQDSLQHTDVIPYIILEEAEYKLRDAISSKEKVCHSCTRWLDILYL
;
A
#
# COMPACT_ATOMS: atom_id res chain seq x y z
N MET A 1 4.26 13.25 -21.74
CA MET A 1 5.53 14.02 -21.86
C MET A 1 6.09 14.58 -20.55
N SER A 2 5.36 14.60 -19.42
CA SER A 2 5.84 15.19 -18.15
C SER A 2 7.07 14.47 -17.56
N TYR A 3 7.02 13.14 -17.49
CA TYR A 3 8.12 12.31 -16.95
C TYR A 3 9.43 12.47 -17.73
N GLY A 4 9.39 12.31 -19.06
CA GLY A 4 10.57 12.47 -19.90
C GLY A 4 11.18 13.88 -19.81
N ARG A 5 10.35 14.92 -19.64
CA ARG A 5 10.82 16.28 -19.40
C ARG A 5 11.56 16.37 -18.06
N MET A 6 10.99 15.85 -16.98
CA MET A 6 11.64 15.83 -15.66
C MET A 6 12.99 15.11 -15.73
N ILE A 7 13.04 13.87 -16.24
CA ILE A 7 14.28 13.09 -16.40
C ILE A 7 15.34 13.87 -17.19
N TYR A 8 14.94 14.49 -18.30
CA TYR A 8 15.87 15.25 -19.15
C TYR A 8 16.47 16.45 -18.43
N HIS A 9 15.65 17.28 -17.76
CA HIS A 9 16.12 18.47 -17.08
C HIS A 9 16.97 18.13 -15.85
N VAL A 10 16.50 17.22 -15.00
CA VAL A 10 17.25 16.75 -13.82
C VAL A 10 18.58 16.12 -14.24
N GLY A 11 18.57 15.25 -15.26
CA GLY A 11 19.80 14.65 -15.80
C GLY A 11 20.79 15.69 -16.34
N LYS A 12 20.31 16.75 -16.99
CA LYS A 12 21.16 17.86 -17.45
C LYS A 12 21.79 18.62 -16.28
N ILE A 13 21.03 18.85 -15.21
CA ILE A 13 21.49 19.53 -13.99
C ILE A 13 22.56 18.68 -13.30
N ILE A 14 22.30 17.38 -13.09
CA ILE A 14 23.27 16.44 -12.49
C ILE A 14 24.57 16.41 -13.29
N LYS A 15 24.51 16.35 -14.63
CA LYS A 15 25.72 16.40 -15.47
C LYS A 15 26.50 17.71 -15.35
N ARG A 16 25.81 18.82 -15.14
CA ARG A 16 26.44 20.15 -15.01
C ARG A 16 27.08 20.34 -13.64
N ILE A 17 26.38 19.96 -12.57
CA ILE A 17 26.90 20.04 -11.19
C ILE A 17 28.02 19.02 -10.99
N SER A 18 27.90 17.86 -11.64
CA SER A 18 28.85 16.76 -11.59
C SER A 18 29.19 16.30 -10.16
N PRO A 19 28.21 15.79 -9.39
CA PRO A 19 28.46 15.26 -8.05
C PRO A 19 29.54 14.15 -8.05
N PRO A 20 30.17 13.90 -6.90
CA PRO A 20 31.16 12.83 -6.77
C PRO A 20 30.58 11.48 -7.16
N LEU A 21 31.17 10.85 -8.19
CA LEU A 21 30.67 9.58 -8.75
C LEU A 21 30.61 8.47 -7.69
N GLU A 22 31.62 8.39 -6.83
CA GLU A 22 31.71 7.35 -5.81
C GLU A 22 30.65 7.51 -4.71
N GLU A 23 30.29 8.75 -4.33
CA GLU A 23 29.20 9.01 -3.38
C GLU A 23 27.84 8.60 -4.00
N MET A 24 27.62 8.89 -5.28
CA MET A 24 26.41 8.43 -5.97
C MET A 24 26.33 6.89 -6.01
N LYS A 25 27.45 6.21 -6.26
CA LYS A 25 27.52 4.74 -6.26
C LYS A 25 27.27 4.17 -4.87
N GLU A 26 27.86 4.76 -3.84
CA GLU A 26 27.68 4.36 -2.45
C GLU A 26 26.21 4.44 -2.04
N LEU A 27 25.55 5.56 -2.34
CA LEU A 27 24.13 5.74 -2.07
C LEU A 27 23.26 4.68 -2.79
N ILE A 28 23.51 4.44 -4.09
CA ILE A 28 22.77 3.43 -4.86
C ILE A 28 23.02 2.01 -4.31
N SER A 29 24.24 1.75 -3.82
CA SER A 29 24.62 0.44 -3.27
C SER A 29 23.90 0.10 -1.96
N CYS A 30 23.41 1.10 -1.24
CA CYS A 30 22.59 0.93 -0.05
C CYS A 30 21.15 0.49 -0.38
N CYS A 31 20.68 0.69 -1.60
CA CYS A 31 19.28 0.39 -1.97
C CYS A 31 19.03 -1.12 -2.18
N SER A 32 19.90 -1.83 -2.90
CA SER A 32 19.79 -3.27 -3.10
C SER A 32 21.09 -3.91 -3.61
N ALA A 33 21.22 -5.23 -3.44
CA ALA A 33 22.37 -5.98 -3.95
C ALA A 33 22.51 -5.91 -5.48
N ASP A 34 21.39 -5.90 -6.20
CA ASP A 34 21.37 -5.81 -7.67
C ASP A 34 21.80 -4.42 -8.14
N LEU A 35 21.33 -3.37 -7.46
CA LEU A 35 21.71 -1.98 -7.76
C LEU A 35 23.18 -1.71 -7.47
N ARG A 36 23.72 -2.28 -6.39
CA ARG A 36 25.15 -2.23 -6.08
C ARG A 36 25.99 -2.75 -7.25
N LEU A 37 25.70 -3.95 -7.76
CA LEU A 37 26.43 -4.54 -8.89
C LEU A 37 26.34 -3.68 -10.16
N LYS A 38 25.18 -3.09 -10.44
CA LYS A 38 24.99 -2.21 -11.59
C LYS A 38 25.71 -0.86 -11.43
N ALA A 39 25.74 -0.31 -10.21
CA ALA A 39 26.42 0.94 -9.89
C ALA A 39 27.94 0.81 -10.01
N GLU A 40 28.51 -0.31 -9.54
CA GLU A 40 29.94 -0.63 -9.68
C GLU A 40 30.40 -0.64 -11.15
N GLN A 41 29.53 -1.06 -12.07
CA GLN A 41 29.81 -1.08 -13.51
C GLN A 41 29.72 0.30 -14.18
N CYS A 42 29.24 1.33 -13.47
CA CYS A 42 29.12 2.67 -14.01
C CYS A 42 30.46 3.42 -13.89
N ASN A 43 31.08 3.74 -15.03
CA ASN A 43 32.36 4.44 -15.07
C ASN A 43 32.22 5.98 -15.05
N ASP A 44 31.02 6.50 -15.28
CA ASP A 44 30.75 7.92 -15.34
C ASP A 44 29.31 8.25 -14.89
N ILE A 45 29.05 9.55 -14.72
CA ILE A 45 27.73 10.08 -14.35
C ILE A 45 26.66 9.73 -15.39
N SER A 46 27.02 9.60 -16.67
CA SER A 46 26.04 9.22 -17.70
C SER A 46 25.59 7.77 -17.54
N GLY A 47 26.50 6.87 -17.12
CA GLY A 47 26.20 5.50 -16.74
C GLY A 47 25.23 5.44 -15.57
N ILE A 48 25.48 6.22 -14.52
CA ILE A 48 24.59 6.34 -13.35
C ILE A 48 23.23 6.89 -13.75
N LEU A 49 23.17 7.96 -14.55
CA LEU A 49 21.89 8.53 -15.00
C LEU A 49 21.07 7.54 -15.82
N ARG A 50 21.72 6.72 -16.65
CA ARG A 50 21.05 5.66 -17.40
C ARG A 50 20.56 4.54 -16.47
N LEU A 51 21.33 4.19 -15.45
CA LEU A 51 20.89 3.25 -14.41
C LEU A 51 19.62 3.79 -13.72
N ILE A 52 19.64 5.03 -13.23
CA ILE A 52 18.49 5.66 -12.60
C ILE A 52 17.28 5.66 -13.54
N GLN A 53 17.46 6.00 -14.81
CA GLN A 53 16.37 5.99 -15.80
C GLN A 53 15.75 4.61 -16.03
N ASN A 54 16.54 3.54 -15.91
CA ASN A 54 16.07 2.17 -16.09
C ASN A 54 15.34 1.64 -14.85
N GLU A 55 15.71 2.13 -13.67
CA GLU A 55 15.15 1.69 -12.39
C GLU A 55 13.94 2.54 -11.98
N CYS A 56 13.91 3.82 -12.35
CA CYS A 56 12.75 4.67 -12.16
C CYS A 56 11.64 4.35 -13.16
N SER A 57 10.40 4.53 -12.70
CA SER A 57 9.18 4.40 -13.49
C SER A 57 8.37 5.70 -13.45
N LEU A 58 7.22 5.72 -14.13
CA LEU A 58 6.30 6.85 -14.07
C LEU A 58 5.83 7.14 -12.63
N THR A 59 5.62 6.11 -11.81
CA THR A 59 5.07 6.27 -10.46
C THR A 59 6.12 6.18 -9.36
N ASP A 60 7.30 5.62 -9.68
CA ASP A 60 8.38 5.43 -8.74
C ASP A 60 9.64 6.16 -9.24
N ILE A 61 9.94 7.29 -8.60
CA ILE A 61 11.13 8.11 -8.87
C ILE A 61 12.01 8.23 -7.63
N GLU A 62 11.82 7.35 -6.64
CA GLU A 62 12.45 7.47 -5.32
C GLU A 62 13.98 7.49 -5.43
N LEU A 63 14.55 6.59 -6.23
CA LEU A 63 16.00 6.56 -6.48
C LEU A 63 16.56 7.89 -7.01
N LEU A 64 15.87 8.51 -7.97
CA LEU A 64 16.28 9.81 -8.52
C LEU A 64 16.17 10.91 -7.46
N HIS A 65 15.08 10.89 -6.68
CA HIS A 65 14.82 11.87 -5.65
C HIS A 65 15.85 11.80 -4.53
N SER A 66 16.17 10.61 -4.02
CA SER A 66 17.20 10.41 -3.00
C SER A 66 18.57 10.91 -3.45
N ILE A 67 18.95 10.68 -4.71
CA ILE A 67 20.22 11.20 -5.24
C ILE A 67 20.22 12.71 -5.30
N VAL A 68 19.11 13.34 -5.73
CA VAL A 68 19.01 14.81 -5.77
C VAL A 68 19.10 15.42 -4.38
N GLU A 69 18.43 14.82 -3.40
CA GLU A 69 18.40 15.27 -2.00
C GLU A 69 19.77 15.12 -1.33
N GLU A 70 20.35 13.91 -1.32
CA GLU A 70 21.63 13.64 -0.65
C GLU A 70 22.81 14.36 -1.30
N MET A 71 22.78 14.55 -2.63
CA MET A 71 23.81 15.32 -3.34
C MET A 71 23.57 16.84 -3.29
N ASN A 72 22.54 17.31 -2.56
CA ASN A 72 22.17 18.71 -2.39
C ASN A 72 21.95 19.47 -3.72
N ILE A 73 21.27 18.84 -4.67
CA ILE A 73 21.02 19.38 -6.02
C ILE A 73 19.70 20.18 -6.05
N ALA A 74 19.64 21.28 -5.29
CA ALA A 74 18.43 22.07 -5.11
C ALA A 74 17.76 22.55 -6.42
N GLU A 75 18.55 22.79 -7.48
CA GLU A 75 18.01 23.19 -8.79
C GLU A 75 17.13 22.10 -9.46
N ALA A 76 17.28 20.84 -9.07
CA ALA A 76 16.47 19.74 -9.62
C ALA A 76 15.13 19.57 -8.89
N ASP A 77 14.99 20.08 -7.66
CA ASP A 77 13.79 19.90 -6.83
C ASP A 77 12.54 20.45 -7.51
N GLU A 78 12.64 21.63 -8.15
CA GLU A 78 11.52 22.23 -8.86
C GLU A 78 10.94 21.29 -9.94
N TYR A 79 11.81 20.61 -10.68
CA TYR A 79 11.38 19.69 -11.73
C TYR A 79 10.74 18.43 -11.18
N ILE A 80 11.27 17.90 -10.07
CA ILE A 80 10.72 16.74 -9.38
C ILE A 80 9.36 17.06 -8.76
N GLU A 81 9.24 18.17 -8.03
CA GLU A 81 7.99 18.56 -7.38
C GLU A 81 6.91 18.95 -8.38
N MET A 82 7.29 19.63 -9.48
CA MET A 82 6.37 19.87 -10.59
C MET A 82 5.88 18.55 -11.21
N TYR A 83 6.76 17.55 -11.36
CA TYR A 83 6.37 16.24 -11.87
C TYR A 83 5.41 15.52 -10.91
N LYS A 84 5.77 15.43 -9.62
CA LYS A 84 4.93 14.82 -8.57
C LYS A 84 3.55 15.48 -8.52
N THR A 85 3.49 16.81 -8.62
CA THR A 85 2.23 17.57 -8.65
C THR A 85 1.39 17.20 -9.87
N LYS A 86 1.97 17.19 -11.07
CA LYS A 86 1.26 16.81 -12.30
C LYS A 86 0.80 15.36 -12.29
N LEU A 87 1.63 14.45 -11.78
CA LEU A 87 1.27 13.05 -11.62
C LEU A 87 0.08 12.91 -10.66
N LYS A 88 0.13 13.59 -9.51
CA LYS A 88 -0.97 13.62 -8.54
C LYS A 88 -2.26 14.19 -9.14
N GLU A 89 -2.18 15.26 -9.92
CA GLU A 89 -3.34 15.81 -10.63
C GLU A 89 -3.90 14.85 -11.67
N PHE A 90 -3.04 14.15 -12.41
CA PHE A 90 -3.45 13.13 -13.37
C PHE A 90 -4.13 11.94 -12.69
N CYS A 91 -3.58 11.46 -11.56
CA CYS A 91 -4.19 10.36 -10.80
C CYS A 91 -5.60 10.69 -10.31
N LYS A 92 -5.91 11.97 -10.04
CA LYS A 92 -7.26 12.38 -9.62
C LYS A 92 -8.35 12.12 -10.66
N SER A 93 -8.01 12.08 -11.94
CA SER A 93 -8.96 11.87 -13.05
C SER A 93 -8.79 10.49 -13.72
N LEU A 94 -7.89 9.66 -13.21
CA LEU A 94 -7.61 8.35 -13.78
C LEU A 94 -8.75 7.38 -13.47
N SER A 95 -9.44 6.89 -14.50
CA SER A 95 -10.50 5.88 -14.33
C SER A 95 -9.93 4.59 -13.74
N ILE A 96 -10.65 3.98 -12.80
CA ILE A 96 -10.23 2.71 -12.19
C ILE A 96 -10.12 1.61 -13.26
N SER A 97 -10.97 1.65 -14.29
CA SER A 97 -10.93 0.70 -15.41
C SER A 97 -9.54 0.60 -16.08
N LEU A 98 -8.79 1.70 -16.12
CA LEU A 98 -7.44 1.78 -16.68
C LEU A 98 -6.36 1.30 -15.70
N CYS A 99 -6.66 1.25 -14.40
CA CYS A 99 -5.76 0.76 -13.35
C CYS A 99 -5.88 -0.76 -13.13
N LEU A 100 -6.82 -1.43 -13.80
CA LEU A 100 -7.10 -2.84 -13.57
C LEU A 100 -5.92 -3.71 -14.01
N LYS A 101 -5.45 -4.58 -13.11
CA LYS A 101 -4.34 -5.53 -13.30
C LYS A 101 -2.94 -4.90 -13.34
N GLU A 102 -2.85 -3.58 -13.26
CA GLU A 102 -1.56 -2.90 -13.09
C GLU A 102 -1.09 -3.01 -11.64
N ARG A 103 0.20 -3.32 -11.46
CA ARG A 103 0.88 -3.27 -10.16
C ARG A 103 1.52 -1.91 -9.99
N PHE A 104 1.16 -1.21 -8.92
CA PHE A 104 1.77 0.06 -8.53
C PHE A 104 3.06 -0.13 -7.76
N ALA A 105 3.27 -1.29 -7.12
CA ALA A 105 4.51 -1.63 -6.44
C ALA A 105 5.31 -2.71 -7.17
N SER A 106 6.63 -2.56 -7.13
CA SER A 106 7.60 -3.48 -7.74
C SER A 106 7.92 -4.70 -6.86
N ILE A 107 7.82 -4.57 -5.52
CA ILE A 107 8.22 -5.60 -4.55
C ILE A 107 6.98 -6.17 -3.83
N PRO A 108 6.81 -7.50 -3.77
CA PRO A 108 5.71 -8.10 -3.02
C PRO A 108 5.94 -7.99 -1.50
N HIS A 109 5.00 -7.34 -0.81
CA HIS A 109 4.97 -7.23 0.65
C HIS A 109 4.63 -8.56 1.34
N LEU A 110 4.98 -8.69 2.63
CA LEU A 110 4.52 -9.83 3.44
C LEU A 110 3.00 -9.82 3.55
N GLN A 111 2.37 -10.99 3.61
CA GLN A 111 0.90 -11.05 3.70
C GLN A 111 0.35 -10.25 4.89
N CYS A 112 1.02 -10.27 6.05
CA CYS A 112 0.58 -9.52 7.23
C CYS A 112 0.70 -7.99 7.09
N GLU A 113 1.40 -7.50 6.07
CA GLU A 113 1.54 -6.07 5.72
C GLU A 113 0.52 -5.63 4.68
N THR A 114 -0.43 -6.50 4.31
CA THR A 114 -1.41 -6.21 3.25
C THR A 114 -2.84 -6.10 3.78
N VAL A 115 -3.60 -5.16 3.22
CA VAL A 115 -5.05 -5.04 3.39
C VAL A 115 -5.72 -5.20 2.04
N THR A 116 -6.78 -6.00 1.97
CA THR A 116 -7.61 -6.15 0.78
C THR A 116 -9.04 -5.70 1.05
N PHE A 117 -9.48 -4.72 0.27
CA PHE A 117 -10.86 -4.26 0.19
C PHE A 117 -11.50 -4.88 -1.03
N VAL A 118 -12.71 -5.41 -0.87
CA VAL A 118 -13.59 -5.79 -1.98
C VAL A 118 -14.77 -4.84 -1.94
N LEU A 119 -14.90 -4.00 -2.95
CA LEU A 119 -15.90 -2.93 -3.07
C LEU A 119 -16.93 -3.30 -4.13
N ASP A 120 -18.19 -3.02 -3.85
CA ASP A 120 -19.33 -3.19 -4.75
C ASP A 120 -19.45 -2.03 -5.74
N TRP A 121 -18.36 -1.70 -6.41
CA TRP A 121 -18.26 -0.57 -7.33
C TRP A 121 -18.12 -1.08 -8.76
N GLU A 122 -18.74 -0.36 -9.70
CA GLU A 122 -18.49 -0.50 -11.13
C GLU A 122 -17.28 0.37 -11.52
N PRO A 123 -16.20 -0.21 -12.09
CA PRO A 123 -14.96 0.55 -12.35
C PRO A 123 -15.09 1.65 -13.41
N GLU A 124 -16.10 1.57 -14.27
CA GLU A 124 -16.45 2.57 -15.27
C GLU A 124 -17.03 3.84 -14.64
N GLU A 125 -17.64 3.73 -13.45
CA GLU A 125 -18.31 4.84 -12.76
C GLU A 125 -17.41 5.56 -11.75
N HIS A 126 -16.20 5.05 -11.52
CA HIS A 126 -15.32 5.51 -10.44
C HIS A 126 -13.91 5.83 -10.96
N VAL A 127 -13.25 6.76 -10.27
CA VAL A 127 -11.87 7.17 -10.52
C VAL A 127 -10.97 6.76 -9.34
N LEU A 128 -9.65 6.72 -9.58
CA LEU A 128 -8.67 6.35 -8.57
C LEU A 128 -8.78 7.23 -7.31
N LYS A 129 -9.14 8.49 -7.48
CA LYS A 129 -9.40 9.42 -6.37
C LYS A 129 -10.47 8.92 -5.40
N ASP A 130 -11.50 8.24 -5.89
CA ASP A 130 -12.57 7.71 -5.02
C ASP A 130 -12.02 6.63 -4.08
N ILE A 131 -11.07 5.81 -4.57
CA ILE A 131 -10.33 4.85 -3.74
C ILE A 131 -9.46 5.60 -2.73
N GLU A 132 -8.69 6.61 -3.16
CA GLU A 132 -7.83 7.38 -2.25
C GLU A 132 -8.64 8.03 -1.12
N ASP A 133 -9.79 8.65 -1.45
CA ASP A 133 -10.67 9.30 -0.49
C ASP A 133 -11.29 8.27 0.48
N LEU A 134 -11.63 7.07 0.00
CA LEU A 134 -12.10 5.97 0.85
C LEU A 134 -11.00 5.50 1.83
N LEU A 135 -9.79 5.26 1.32
CA LEU A 135 -8.66 4.80 2.13
C LEU A 135 -8.23 5.85 3.15
N ALA A 136 -8.30 7.13 2.80
CA ALA A 136 -8.04 8.23 3.72
C ALA A 136 -9.05 8.26 4.87
N LYS A 137 -10.35 8.03 4.60
CA LYS A 137 -11.38 7.91 5.65
C LYS A 137 -11.19 6.68 6.52
N ALA A 138 -10.76 5.56 5.94
CA ALA A 138 -10.58 4.30 6.66
C ALA A 138 -9.32 4.25 7.54
N SER A 139 -8.24 4.86 7.08
CA SER A 139 -6.90 4.68 7.67
C SER A 139 -6.18 5.97 8.05
N GLY A 140 -6.65 7.14 7.60
CA GLY A 140 -5.92 8.40 7.81
C GLY A 140 -4.64 8.57 6.98
N LYS A 141 -4.44 7.77 5.90
CA LYS A 141 -3.29 7.74 4.95
C LYS A 141 -2.16 6.74 5.23
N LEU A 142 -2.42 5.69 6.00
CA LEU A 142 -1.42 4.65 6.28
C LEU A 142 -1.22 3.68 5.11
N LEU A 143 -2.21 3.59 4.23
CA LEU A 143 -2.27 2.57 3.20
C LEU A 143 -1.70 3.07 1.87
N LYS A 144 -0.77 2.30 1.31
CA LYS A 144 -0.27 2.49 -0.06
C LYS A 144 -0.99 1.51 -0.99
N ILE A 145 -1.53 1.99 -2.11
CA ILE A 145 -2.21 1.12 -3.08
C ILE A 145 -1.18 0.27 -3.83
N GLU A 146 -1.36 -1.04 -3.81
CA GLU A 146 -0.46 -2.01 -4.44
C GLU A 146 -0.95 -2.39 -5.83
N TYR A 147 -2.23 -2.74 -5.97
CA TYR A 147 -2.87 -3.01 -7.24
C TYR A 147 -4.38 -3.03 -7.09
N VAL A 148 -5.06 -2.75 -8.21
CA VAL A 148 -6.52 -2.85 -8.32
C VAL A 148 -6.86 -3.96 -9.30
N LYS A 149 -7.74 -4.87 -8.88
CA LYS A 149 -8.17 -6.03 -9.67
C LYS A 149 -9.68 -6.04 -9.84
N ARG A 150 -10.12 -6.28 -11.08
CA ARG A 150 -11.52 -6.62 -11.37
C ARG A 150 -11.72 -8.12 -11.17
N THR A 151 -12.71 -8.46 -10.38
CA THR A 151 -13.25 -9.82 -10.26
C THR A 151 -14.73 -9.76 -10.68
N THR A 152 -15.66 -10.06 -9.77
CA THR A 152 -17.08 -9.73 -9.88
C THR A 152 -17.40 -8.35 -9.29
N SER A 153 -16.38 -7.68 -8.75
CA SER A 153 -16.41 -6.34 -8.18
C SER A 153 -14.97 -5.77 -8.16
N ILE A 154 -14.78 -4.56 -7.64
CA ILE A 154 -13.43 -3.98 -7.48
C ILE A 154 -12.75 -4.58 -6.25
N SER A 155 -11.53 -5.07 -6.42
CA SER A 155 -10.65 -5.44 -5.31
C SER A 155 -9.45 -4.53 -5.28
N VAL A 156 -9.24 -3.83 -4.16
CA VAL A 156 -8.10 -2.95 -3.92
C VAL A 156 -7.21 -3.63 -2.90
N THR A 157 -5.96 -3.91 -3.27
CA THR A 157 -4.95 -4.37 -2.32
C THR A 157 -4.04 -3.20 -1.97
N CYS A 158 -3.79 -3.01 -0.68
CA CYS A 158 -2.90 -1.99 -0.15
C CYS A 158 -1.84 -2.63 0.74
N SER A 159 -0.72 -1.93 0.93
CA SER A 159 0.34 -2.26 1.85
C SER A 159 0.47 -1.20 2.95
N PHE A 160 1.10 -1.57 4.06
CA PHE A 160 1.49 -0.69 5.16
C PHE A 160 2.71 -1.30 5.89
N PRO A 161 3.51 -0.49 6.63
CA PRO A 161 4.68 -1.01 7.34
C PRO A 161 4.32 -2.05 8.40
N PHE A 162 5.13 -3.10 8.57
CA PHE A 162 4.89 -4.11 9.62
C PHE A 162 4.77 -3.51 11.03
N SER A 163 5.49 -2.42 11.34
CA SER A 163 5.38 -1.70 12.62
C SER A 163 3.96 -1.23 12.91
N ASP A 164 3.16 -1.02 11.86
CA ASP A 164 1.86 -0.36 11.93
C ASP A 164 0.70 -1.37 11.87
N VAL A 165 0.97 -2.69 11.94
CA VAL A 165 -0.08 -3.73 11.91
C VAL A 165 -1.16 -3.47 12.96
N GLY A 166 -0.79 -3.29 14.22
CA GLY A 166 -1.77 -3.07 15.30
C GLY A 166 -2.59 -1.80 15.09
N PHE A 167 -1.94 -0.71 14.68
CA PHE A 167 -2.59 0.57 14.43
C PHE A 167 -3.53 0.51 13.23
N THR A 168 -3.10 -0.12 12.14
CA THR A 168 -3.90 -0.31 10.92
C THR A 168 -5.14 -1.15 11.22
N VAL A 169 -4.97 -2.25 11.94
CA VAL A 169 -6.09 -3.11 12.37
C VAL A 169 -7.12 -2.29 13.18
N LEU A 170 -6.66 -1.55 14.20
CA LEU A 170 -7.54 -0.74 15.05
C LEU A 170 -8.32 0.30 14.23
N ARG A 171 -7.63 1.06 13.37
CA ARG A 171 -8.24 2.09 12.52
C ARG A 171 -9.29 1.51 11.57
N MET A 172 -9.01 0.34 10.99
CA MET A 172 -9.94 -0.35 10.10
C MET A 172 -11.21 -0.78 10.81
N ILE A 173 -11.10 -1.23 12.06
CA ILE A 173 -12.24 -1.61 12.90
C ILE A 173 -13.07 -0.37 13.24
N GLU A 174 -12.44 0.68 13.78
CA GLU A 174 -13.11 1.94 14.16
C GLU A 174 -13.92 2.52 12.98
N ASN A 175 -13.35 2.49 11.78
CA ASN A 175 -13.94 3.09 10.58
C ASN A 175 -14.73 2.10 9.70
N ILE A 176 -14.99 0.88 10.18
CA ILE A 176 -15.62 -0.16 9.36
C ILE A 176 -17.03 0.21 8.89
N HIS A 177 -17.77 0.95 9.71
CA HIS A 177 -19.11 1.43 9.39
C HIS A 177 -19.11 2.39 8.19
N ILE A 178 -18.08 3.25 8.08
CA ILE A 178 -17.89 4.15 6.93
C ILE A 178 -17.66 3.32 5.67
N LEU A 179 -16.77 2.33 5.75
CA LEU A 179 -16.47 1.43 4.63
C LEU A 179 -17.71 0.68 4.16
N MET A 180 -18.53 0.19 5.09
CA MET A 180 -19.81 -0.47 4.79
C MET A 180 -20.76 0.47 4.04
N GLY A 181 -20.92 1.71 4.51
CA GLY A 181 -21.75 2.73 3.87
C GLY A 181 -21.25 3.15 2.48
N GLN A 182 -19.99 2.85 2.15
CA GLN A 182 -19.38 3.11 0.85
C GLN A 182 -19.30 1.86 -0.04
N GLY A 183 -20.06 0.81 0.27
CA GLY A 183 -20.19 -0.36 -0.59
C GLY A 183 -19.15 -1.44 -0.36
N LEU A 184 -18.47 -1.48 0.79
CA LEU A 184 -17.62 -2.62 1.16
C LEU A 184 -18.43 -3.93 1.10
N LYS A 185 -17.85 -4.95 0.45
CA LYS A 185 -18.33 -6.35 0.40
C LYS A 185 -17.50 -7.26 1.29
N LYS A 186 -16.19 -7.03 1.38
CA LYS A 186 -15.26 -7.81 2.20
C LYS A 186 -14.02 -6.98 2.57
N LEU A 187 -13.55 -7.10 3.80
CA LEU A 187 -12.29 -6.56 4.28
C LEU A 187 -11.40 -7.68 4.83
N THR A 188 -10.15 -7.70 4.39
CA THR A 188 -9.15 -8.70 4.80
C THR A 188 -7.85 -8.00 5.17
N ILE A 189 -7.20 -8.41 6.26
CA ILE A 189 -5.83 -7.99 6.61
C ILE A 189 -4.97 -9.26 6.67
N GLY A 190 -3.98 -9.35 5.78
CA GLY A 190 -3.28 -10.58 5.45
C GLY A 190 -4.23 -11.73 5.18
N ASN A 191 -4.20 -12.76 6.04
CA ASN A 191 -5.06 -13.94 5.90
C ASN A 191 -6.35 -13.85 6.71
N LEU A 192 -6.50 -12.82 7.54
CA LEU A 192 -7.67 -12.65 8.39
C LEU A 192 -8.75 -11.85 7.66
N THR A 193 -9.90 -12.47 7.43
CA THR A 193 -11.10 -11.72 6.98
C THR A 193 -11.74 -11.05 8.19
N LEU A 194 -11.59 -9.74 8.30
CA LEU A 194 -12.22 -8.95 9.37
C LEU A 194 -13.73 -8.86 9.17
N TRP A 195 -14.17 -8.74 7.92
CA TRP A 195 -15.60 -8.55 7.63
C TRP A 195 -16.00 -9.03 6.24
N ARG A 196 -17.24 -9.50 6.13
CA ARG A 196 -17.91 -9.85 4.88
C ARG A 196 -19.40 -9.56 4.98
N ARG A 197 -19.96 -8.90 3.95
CA ARG A 197 -21.39 -8.53 3.91
C ARG A 197 -22.34 -9.73 4.10
N GLN A 198 -21.93 -10.90 3.63
CA GLN A 198 -22.74 -12.13 3.74
C GLN A 198 -22.89 -12.62 5.18
N ASP A 199 -21.92 -12.35 6.05
CA ASP A 199 -21.95 -12.74 7.47
C ASP A 199 -23.07 -11.97 8.20
N VAL A 200 -23.26 -10.69 7.84
CA VAL A 200 -24.35 -9.85 8.39
C VAL A 200 -25.71 -10.35 7.92
N ARG A 201 -25.87 -10.63 6.61
CA ARG A 201 -27.15 -11.12 6.06
C ARG A 201 -27.59 -12.44 6.67
N GLN A 202 -26.65 -13.36 6.94
CA GLN A 202 -26.96 -14.63 7.59
C GLN A 202 -27.37 -14.45 9.05
N LYS A 203 -26.84 -13.44 9.75
CA LYS A 203 -27.25 -13.11 11.13
C LYS A 203 -28.61 -12.41 11.18
N GLU A 204 -28.87 -11.46 10.29
CA GLU A 204 -30.21 -10.83 10.16
C GLU A 204 -31.30 -11.87 9.86
N LEU A 205 -30.99 -12.89 9.06
CA LEU A 205 -31.91 -14.00 8.78
C LEU A 205 -32.15 -14.89 10.00
N LYS A 206 -31.17 -15.02 10.91
CA LYS A 206 -31.29 -15.79 12.16
C LYS A 206 -31.98 -15.00 13.27
N GLU A 207 -31.75 -13.69 13.34
CA GLU A 207 -32.39 -12.78 14.31
C GLU A 207 -33.83 -12.44 13.95
N LYS A 208 -34.21 -12.43 12.66
CA LYS A 208 -35.63 -12.27 12.26
C LYS A 208 -36.54 -13.41 12.72
N ASP A 209 -35.97 -14.57 13.10
CA ASP A 209 -36.70 -15.67 13.75
C ASP A 209 -36.78 -15.52 15.29
N GLN A 210 -36.07 -14.55 15.88
CA GLN A 210 -36.07 -14.25 17.32
C GLN A 210 -36.21 -12.74 17.58
N ASP A 211 -37.47 -12.32 17.65
CA ASP A 211 -37.98 -11.06 18.20
C ASP A 211 -37.53 -9.72 17.57
N SER A 212 -38.57 -8.95 17.23
CA SER A 212 -38.52 -7.54 16.83
C SER A 212 -37.97 -6.65 17.94
N LEU A 213 -36.89 -5.88 17.69
CA LEU A 213 -36.67 -4.51 18.20
C LEU A 213 -35.35 -3.87 17.68
N GLN A 214 -35.49 -2.67 17.08
CA GLN A 214 -34.51 -1.58 16.89
C GLN A 214 -33.19 -1.87 16.12
N HIS A 215 -33.24 -1.84 14.78
CA HIS A 215 -32.21 -2.45 13.92
C HIS A 215 -31.13 -1.57 13.28
N THR A 216 -30.97 -0.28 13.60
CA THR A 216 -29.99 0.53 12.85
C THR A 216 -28.67 0.77 13.60
N ASP A 217 -28.70 0.92 14.92
CA ASP A 217 -27.51 1.31 15.71
C ASP A 217 -26.80 0.14 16.41
N VAL A 218 -27.46 -1.01 16.55
CA VAL A 218 -26.92 -2.19 17.25
C VAL A 218 -26.04 -3.04 16.32
N ILE A 219 -26.33 -3.05 15.02
CA ILE A 219 -25.60 -3.86 14.02
C ILE A 219 -24.11 -3.46 13.92
N PRO A 220 -23.74 -2.17 13.88
CA PRO A 220 -22.32 -1.78 13.90
C PRO A 220 -21.57 -2.24 15.15
N TYR A 221 -22.22 -2.24 16.33
CA TYR A 221 -21.59 -2.62 17.60
C TYR A 221 -21.32 -4.14 17.69
N ILE A 222 -22.30 -4.96 17.30
CA ILE A 222 -22.13 -6.43 17.23
C ILE A 222 -21.02 -6.80 16.22
N ILE A 223 -20.91 -6.06 15.12
CA ILE A 223 -19.86 -6.26 14.12
C ILE A 223 -18.48 -5.88 14.66
N LEU A 224 -18.37 -4.79 15.42
CA LEU A 224 -17.13 -4.34 16.08
C LEU A 224 -16.63 -5.36 17.10
N GLU A 225 -17.50 -5.83 18.01
CA GLU A 225 -17.16 -6.84 19.01
C GLU A 225 -16.69 -8.14 18.37
N GLU A 226 -17.30 -8.55 17.26
CA GLU A 226 -16.92 -9.81 16.62
C GLU A 226 -15.63 -9.72 15.80
N ALA A 227 -15.35 -8.56 15.19
CA ALA A 227 -14.05 -8.30 14.58
C ALA A 227 -12.95 -8.32 15.65
N GLU A 228 -13.20 -7.69 16.80
CA GLU A 228 -12.30 -7.71 17.95
C GLU A 228 -12.11 -9.14 18.51
N TYR A 229 -13.18 -9.92 18.64
CA TYR A 229 -13.12 -11.32 19.06
C TYR A 229 -12.29 -12.18 18.09
N LYS A 230 -12.55 -12.09 16.78
CA LYS A 230 -11.79 -12.83 15.76
C LYS A 230 -10.31 -12.47 15.77
N LEU A 231 -9.99 -11.21 16.06
CA LEU A 231 -8.60 -10.77 16.24
C LEU A 231 -7.97 -11.33 17.50
N ARG A 232 -8.66 -11.28 18.65
CA ARG A 232 -8.17 -11.89 19.89
C ARG A 232 -7.95 -13.39 19.73
N ASP A 233 -8.86 -14.10 19.08
CA ASP A 233 -8.71 -15.53 18.84
C ASP A 233 -7.57 -15.85 17.87
N ALA A 234 -7.39 -15.05 16.81
CA ALA A 234 -6.26 -15.16 15.90
C ALA A 234 -4.91 -14.87 16.60
N ILE A 235 -4.86 -13.88 17.47
CA ILE A 235 -3.67 -13.56 18.28
C ILE A 235 -3.41 -14.70 19.28
N SER A 236 -4.42 -15.14 20.04
CA SER A 236 -4.29 -16.21 21.04
C SER A 236 -3.90 -17.55 20.42
N SER A 237 -4.46 -17.90 19.25
CA SER A 237 -4.08 -19.11 18.53
C SER A 237 -2.63 -19.06 18.03
N LYS A 238 -2.15 -17.89 17.59
CA LYS A 238 -0.75 -17.72 17.20
C LYS A 238 0.22 -17.66 18.39
N GLU A 239 -0.17 -17.08 19.52
CA GLU A 239 0.60 -17.11 20.77
C GLU A 239 0.73 -18.53 21.33
N LYS A 240 -0.32 -19.35 21.23
CA LYS A 240 -0.29 -20.78 21.59
C LYS A 240 0.65 -21.57 20.68
N VAL A 241 0.68 -21.27 19.38
CA VAL A 241 1.64 -21.87 18.44
C VAL A 241 3.07 -21.41 18.75
N CYS A 242 3.27 -20.15 19.13
CA CYS A 242 4.57 -19.63 19.54
C CYS A 242 5.07 -20.29 20.85
N HIS A 243 4.21 -20.44 21.85
CA HIS A 243 4.49 -21.18 23.09
C HIS A 243 4.73 -22.67 22.85
N SER A 244 4.03 -23.28 21.87
CA SER A 244 4.34 -24.63 21.41
C SER A 244 5.74 -24.68 20.79
N CYS A 245 6.10 -23.71 19.95
CA CYS A 245 7.40 -23.66 19.26
C CYS A 245 8.58 -23.48 20.24
N THR A 246 8.45 -22.64 21.27
CA THR A 246 9.46 -22.54 22.34
C THR A 246 9.57 -23.83 23.14
N ARG A 247 8.45 -24.52 23.40
CA ARG A 247 8.46 -25.81 24.10
C ARG A 247 9.08 -26.95 23.29
N TRP A 248 9.10 -26.87 21.96
CA TRP A 248 9.85 -27.79 21.09
C TRP A 248 11.36 -27.48 21.06
N LEU A 249 11.76 -26.21 21.20
CA LEU A 249 13.16 -25.80 21.33
C LEU A 249 13.76 -26.25 22.67
N ASP A 250 12.98 -26.23 23.76
CA ASP A 250 13.43 -26.72 25.09
C ASP A 250 13.60 -28.25 25.15
N ILE A 251 12.93 -29.01 24.28
CA ILE A 251 13.07 -30.48 24.18
C ILE A 251 14.26 -30.88 23.30
N LEU A 252 14.73 -30.00 22.42
CA LEU A 252 15.91 -30.21 21.56
C LEU A 252 17.25 -29.82 22.23
N TYR A 253 17.20 -29.29 23.45
CA TYR A 253 18.36 -28.91 24.28
C TYR A 253 18.40 -29.67 25.64
N LEU A 254 17.92 -30.91 25.66
CA LEU A 254 18.19 -31.93 26.68
C LEU A 254 18.68 -33.21 25.99
#